data_AF-A0A535WZV2-F1
#
_entry.id   AF-A0A535WZV2-F1
#
_cell.length_a   1.000
_cell.length_b   1.000
_cell.length_c   1.000
_cell.angle_alpha   90.00
_cell.angle_beta   90.00
_cell.angle_gamma   90.00
#
_symmetry.space_group_name_H-M   'P 1'
#
loop_
_entity.id
_entity.type
_entity.pdbx_description
1 polymer ?
#
loop_
_entity_poly.entity_id
_entity_poly.type
_entity_poly.pdbx_seq_one_letter_code
_entity_poly.pdbx_strand_id
1 'polypeptide(L)' 'EVGHRVVLEALELEPLVALDLRLGEGSGAAVVLPILDAALALLGEMATFAEAGVAGARDAAGVSADDGPPPPPGP' A
#
# COMPACT_ATOMS: atom_id res chain seq x y z
N GLU A 1 7.77 4.43 -21.03
CA GLU A 1 7.41 4.49 -22.47
C GLU A 1 6.17 5.33 -22.68
N VAL A 2 5.96 5.86 -23.90
CA VAL A 2 4.76 6.66 -24.22
C VAL A 2 3.48 5.82 -24.11
N GLY A 3 3.47 4.60 -24.65
CA GLY A 3 2.29 3.72 -24.62
C GLY A 3 1.86 3.35 -23.19
N HIS A 4 2.82 2.99 -22.34
CA HIS A 4 2.54 2.68 -20.92
C HIS A 4 1.89 3.86 -20.18
N ARG A 5 2.38 5.09 -20.40
CA ARG A 5 1.82 6.29 -19.76
C ARG A 5 0.38 6.57 -20.22
N VAL A 6 0.10 6.43 -21.52
CA VAL A 6 -1.26 6.61 -22.06
C VAL A 6 -2.23 5.60 -21.48
N VAL A 7 -1.81 4.34 -21.33
CA VAL A 7 -2.64 3.30 -20.70
C VAL A 7 -2.90 3.60 -19.23
N LEU A 8 -1.88 4.01 -18.46
CA LEU A 8 -2.05 4.38 -17.05
C LEU A 8 -3.01 5.55 -16.87
N GLU A 9 -2.91 6.59 -17.71
CA GLU A 9 -3.81 7.74 -17.69
C GLU A 9 -5.25 7.34 -18.01
N ALA A 10 -5.45 6.50 -19.04
CA ALA A 10 -6.78 6.01 -19.40
C ALA A 10 -7.40 5.10 -18.33
N LEU A 11 -6.58 4.46 -17.49
CA LEU A 11 -7.02 3.61 -16.38
C LEU A 11 -7.08 4.36 -15.05
N GLU A 12 -6.67 5.63 -15.00
CA GLU A 12 -6.55 6.43 -13.78
C GLU A 12 -5.68 5.74 -12.70
N LEU A 13 -4.58 5.10 -13.13
CA LEU A 13 -3.68 4.36 -12.25
C LEU A 13 -2.34 5.08 -12.06
N GLU A 14 -1.86 5.09 -10.82
CA GLU A 14 -0.49 5.47 -10.50
C GLU A 14 0.42 4.22 -10.49
N PRO A 15 1.59 4.25 -11.15
CA PRO A 15 2.50 3.12 -11.16
C PRO A 15 3.18 2.95 -9.79
N LEU A 16 3.23 1.71 -9.29
CA LEU A 16 3.90 1.38 -8.02
C LEU A 16 5.42 1.62 -8.04
N VAL A 17 6.07 1.48 -9.19
CA VAL A 17 7.52 1.67 -9.36
C VAL A 17 7.86 2.33 -10.70
N ALA A 18 8.92 3.14 -10.72
CA ALA A 18 9.43 3.81 -11.91
C ALA A 18 10.91 3.48 -12.14
N LEU A 19 11.17 2.35 -12.80
CA LEU A 19 12.52 1.78 -12.99
C LEU A 19 13.06 1.90 -14.44
N ASP A 20 12.35 2.64 -15.29
CA ASP A 20 12.62 2.78 -16.72
C ASP A 20 12.77 1.47 -17.52
N LEU A 21 12.08 0.41 -17.10
CA LEU A 21 12.08 -0.88 -17.80
C LEU A 21 11.44 -0.74 -19.20
N ARG A 22 11.99 -1.52 -20.14
CA ARG A 22 11.61 -1.58 -21.56
C ARG A 22 11.60 -3.01 -22.13
N LEU A 23 11.80 -4.02 -21.28
CA LEU A 23 11.94 -5.41 -21.70
C LEU A 23 10.60 -6.04 -22.12
N GLY A 24 9.49 -5.63 -21.51
CA GLY A 24 8.18 -6.22 -21.76
C GLY A 24 8.00 -7.58 -21.08
N GLU A 25 7.19 -8.45 -21.68
CA GLU A 25 6.95 -9.85 -21.24
C GLU A 25 6.46 -10.00 -19.79
N GLY A 26 5.90 -8.94 -19.20
CA GLY A 26 5.47 -8.96 -17.80
C GLY A 26 6.61 -8.78 -16.77
N SER A 27 7.83 -8.48 -17.20
CA SER A 27 8.98 -8.23 -16.31
C SER A 27 8.69 -7.18 -15.23
N GLY A 28 8.01 -6.08 -15.58
CA GLY A 28 7.58 -5.07 -14.61
C GLY A 28 6.59 -5.60 -13.57
N ALA A 29 5.68 -6.50 -13.97
CA ALA A 29 4.74 -7.13 -13.04
C ALA A 29 5.47 -8.10 -12.11
N ALA A 30 6.40 -8.90 -12.63
CA ALA A 30 7.21 -9.82 -11.83
C ALA A 30 8.04 -9.10 -10.75
N VAL A 31 8.57 -7.91 -11.06
CA VAL A 31 9.30 -7.08 -10.08
C VAL A 31 8.42 -6.61 -8.92
N VAL A 32 7.11 -6.43 -9.15
CA VAL A 32 6.17 -5.92 -8.14
C VAL A 32 5.56 -7.03 -7.28
N LEU A 33 5.57 -8.30 -7.72
CA LEU A 33 5.00 -9.41 -6.95
C LEU A 33 5.47 -9.47 -5.48
N PRO A 34 6.78 -9.31 -5.15
CA PRO A 34 7.22 -9.33 -3.75
C PRO A 34 6.67 -8.18 -2.91
N ILE A 35 6.35 -7.03 -3.54
CA ILE A 35 5.73 -5.89 -2.85
C ILE A 35 4.28 -6.23 -2.49
N LEU A 36 3.56 -6.92 -3.38
CA LEU A 36 2.20 -7.38 -3.12
C LEU A 36 2.18 -8.42 -1.99
N ASP A 37 3.13 -9.38 -2.00
CA ASP A 37 3.26 -10.36 -0.92
C ASP A 37 3.54 -9.69 0.42
N ALA A 38 4.43 -8.69 0.45
CA ALA A 38 4.71 -7.91 1.66
C ALA A 38 3.48 -7.13 2.14
N ALA A 39 2.69 -6.55 1.24
CA ALA A 39 1.46 -5.85 1.61
C ALA A 39 0.41 -6.79 2.22
N LEU A 40 0.27 -8.01 1.67
CA LEU A 40 -0.60 -9.04 2.23
C LEU A 40 -0.13 -9.52 3.60
N ALA A 41 1.17 -9.74 3.78
CA ALA A 41 1.75 -10.10 5.07
C ALA A 41 1.55 -8.97 6.10
N LEU A 42 1.77 -7.71 5.71
CA LEU A 42 1.51 -6.57 6.60
C LEU A 42 0.03 -6.53 7.04
N LEU A 43 -0.90 -6.75 6.11
CA LEU A 43 -2.33 -6.74 6.41
C LEU A 43 -2.76 -7.89 7.34
N GLY A 44 -2.16 -9.08 7.19
CA GLY A 44 -2.57 -10.29 7.93
C GLY A 44 -1.78 -10.60 9.19
N GLU A 45 -0.54 -10.11 9.30
CA GLU A 45 0.43 -10.57 10.30
C GLU A 45 0.98 -9.46 11.20
N MET A 46 0.73 -8.17 10.89
CA MET A 46 1.13 -7.11 11.80
C MET A 46 0.30 -7.11 13.08
N ALA A 47 1.00 -7.08 14.21
CA ALA A 47 0.39 -6.78 15.50
C ALA A 47 -0.22 -5.37 15.46
N THR A 48 -1.41 -5.24 16.07
CA THR A 48 -2.02 -3.94 16.35
C THR A 48 -1.18 -3.14 17.34
N PHE A 49 -1.44 -1.83 17.47
CA PHE A 49 -0.72 -1.00 18.44
C PHE A 49 -0.89 -1.49 19.88
N ALA A 50 -2.08 -1.99 20.23
CA ALA A 50 -2.35 -2.56 21.55
C ALA A 50 -1.54 -3.84 21.81
N GLU A 51 -1.52 -4.77 20.85
CA GLU A 51 -0.75 -6.02 20.93
C GLU A 51 0.76 -5.76 20.98
N ALA A 52 1.25 -4.73 20.29
CA ALA A 52 2.64 -4.31 20.30
C ALA A 52 3.01 -3.47 21.55
N GLY A 53 2.06 -3.16 22.43
CA GLY A 53 2.30 -2.36 23.64
C GLY A 53 2.69 -0.90 23.35
N VAL A 54 2.26 -0.36 22.21
CA VAL A 54 2.54 1.02 21.80
C VAL A 54 1.46 1.94 22.37
N ALA A 55 1.80 2.67 23.45
CA ALA A 55 0.92 3.71 24.00
C ALA A 55 0.83 4.90 23.03
N GLY A 56 -0.38 5.29 22.65
CA GLY A 56 -0.61 6.38 21.72
C GLY A 56 -0.63 7.73 22.43
N ALA A 57 -0.18 8.79 21.75
CA ALA A 57 -0.42 10.18 22.22
C ALA A 57 -1.93 10.51 22.33
N ARG A 58 -2.80 9.71 21.71
CA ARG A 58 -4.27 9.81 21.78
C ARG A 58 -4.86 9.29 23.09
N ASP A 59 -4.13 8.50 23.87
CA ASP A 59 -4.61 7.97 25.15
C ASP A 59 -4.72 9.09 26.22
N ALA A 60 -4.07 10.23 25.99
CA ALA A 60 -4.23 11.45 26.81
C ALA A 60 -5.54 12.22 26.52
N ALA A 61 -6.25 11.91 25.43
CA ALA A 61 -7.47 12.58 24.99
C ALA A 61 -8.53 11.53 24.61
N GLY A 62 -9.13 10.91 25.63
CA GLY A 62 -10.01 9.74 25.50
C GLY A 62 -11.03 9.80 24.36
N VAL A 63 -10.79 9.02 23.31
CA VAL A 63 -11.77 8.63 22.30
C VAL A 63 -11.67 7.13 22.11
N SER A 64 -12.70 6.41 22.58
CA SER A 64 -12.93 5.00 22.29
C SER A 64 -13.87 4.86 21.10
N ALA A 65 -13.46 4.13 20.06
CA ALA A 65 -14.27 3.15 19.34
C ALA A 65 -13.49 2.57 18.16
N ASP A 66 -13.40 1.24 18.18
CA ASP A 66 -13.28 0.35 17.02
C ASP A 66 -11.90 0.28 16.33
N ASP A 67 -11.19 -0.80 16.63
CA ASP A 67 -9.96 -1.29 15.98
C ASP A 67 -10.22 -1.77 14.53
N GLY A 68 -10.91 -0.94 13.73
CA GLY A 68 -11.01 -1.13 12.29
C GLY A 68 -9.73 -0.66 11.57
N PRO A 69 -9.43 -1.18 10.37
CA PRO A 69 -8.32 -0.65 9.56
C PRO A 69 -8.50 0.86 9.38
N PRO A 70 -7.41 1.65 9.38
CA PRO A 70 -7.49 3.10 9.29
C PRO A 70 -8.29 3.50 8.03
N PRO A 71 -9.17 4.51 8.11
CA PRO A 71 -9.96 4.93 6.96
C PRO A 71 -9.01 5.32 5.81
N PRO A 72 -9.37 5.02 4.54
CA PRO A 72 -8.55 5.42 3.41
C PRO A 72 -8.32 6.93 3.45
N PRO A 73 -7.14 7.42 3.05
CA PRO A 73 -6.92 8.86 2.95
C PRO A 73 -7.99 9.45 2.02
N GLY A 74 -8.59 10.57 2.46
CA GLY A 74 -9.58 11.29 1.67
C GLY A 74 -9.00 11.78 0.34
N PRO A 75 -9.85 12.34 -0.55
CA PRO A 75 -9.40 12.83 -1.85
C PRO A 75 -8.31 13.90 -1.73
#